data_AF-X1A2J0-F1
#
_entry.id   AF-X1A2J0-F1
#
_cell.length_a   1.000
_cell.length_b   1.000
_cell.length_c   1.000
_cell.angle_alpha   90.00
_cell.angle_beta   90.00
_cell.angle_gamma   90.00
#
_symmetry.space_group_name_H-M   'P 1'
#
loop_
_entity.id
_entity.type
_entity.pdbx_description
1 polymer ?
#
loop_
_entity_poly.entity_id
_entity_poly.type
_entity_poly.pdbx_seq_one_letter_code
_entity_poly.pdbx_strand_id
1 'polypeptide(L)' 'SHADEIRENYSEIVNINKKIFTLREFNGETEELDIIDPYYASANTYKKVLQIIDENIEKMVNKITQINLLQS' A
#
# COMPACT_ATOMS: atom_id res chain seq x y z
N SER A 1 8.11 3.93 -9.18
CA SER A 1 7.73 3.02 -8.06
C SER A 1 7.04 1.80 -8.65
N HIS A 2 6.87 0.70 -7.90
CA HIS A 2 6.13 -0.47 -8.39
C HIS A 2 4.67 -0.12 -8.78
N ALA A 3 4.06 0.84 -8.10
CA ALA A 3 2.74 1.36 -8.45
C ALA A 3 2.71 2.01 -9.85
N ASP A 4 3.78 2.70 -10.26
CA ASP A 4 3.86 3.33 -11.58
C ASP A 4 4.01 2.27 -12.68
N GLU A 5 4.81 1.24 -12.44
CA GLU A 5 4.95 0.10 -13.37
C GLU A 5 3.61 -0.59 -13.61
N ILE A 6 2.80 -0.78 -12.56
CA ILE A 6 1.44 -1.33 -12.69
C ILE A 6 0.56 -0.39 -13.55
N ARG A 7 0.61 0.92 -13.29
CA ARG A 7 -0.20 1.89 -14.07
C ARG A 7 0.17 1.90 -15.55
N GLU A 8 1.47 1.80 -15.87
CA GLU A 8 1.97 1.76 -17.25
C GLU A 8 1.59 0.45 -17.95
N ASN A 9 1.83 -0.69 -17.29
CA ASN A 9 1.61 -2.01 -17.87
C ASN A 9 0.12 -2.36 -18.07
N TYR A 10 -0.77 -1.72 -17.31
CA TYR A 10 -2.22 -1.95 -17.37
C TYR A 10 -2.99 -0.66 -17.71
N SER A 11 -2.38 0.18 -18.54
CA SER A 11 -2.91 1.51 -18.90
C SER A 11 -4.24 1.47 -19.66
N GLU A 12 -4.62 0.31 -20.22
CA GLU A 12 -5.91 0.07 -20.86
C GLU A 12 -7.09 -0.05 -19.87
N ILE A 13 -6.82 -0.29 -18.59
CA ILE A 13 -7.87 -0.43 -17.58
C ILE A 13 -8.44 0.95 -17.22
N VAL A 14 -9.74 1.12 -17.46
CA VAL A 14 -10.44 2.37 -17.13
C VAL A 14 -10.28 2.72 -15.65
N ASN A 15 -9.85 3.97 -15.41
CA ASN A 15 -9.58 4.52 -14.07
C ASN A 15 -8.47 3.81 -13.28
N ILE A 16 -7.52 3.13 -13.92
CA ILE A 16 -6.39 2.48 -13.23
C ILE A 16 -5.64 3.44 -12.28
N ASN A 17 -5.42 4.69 -12.72
CA ASN A 17 -4.77 5.73 -11.91
C ASN A 17 -5.52 6.10 -10.62
N LYS A 18 -6.82 5.78 -10.52
CA LYS A 18 -7.64 6.03 -9.31
C LYS A 18 -7.78 4.79 -8.42
N LYS A 19 -7.23 3.65 -8.84
CA LYS A 19 -7.41 2.35 -8.17
C LYS A 19 -6.09 1.75 -7.69
N ILE A 20 -4.96 2.34 -8.05
CA ILE A 20 -3.63 1.91 -7.64
C ILE A 20 -3.08 2.90 -6.63
N PHE A 21 -2.71 2.38 -5.45
CA PHE A 21 -2.13 3.11 -4.34
C PHE A 21 -0.98 2.29 -3.75
N THR A 22 0.01 2.94 -3.14
CA THR A 22 0.85 2.21 -2.18
C THR A 22 0.03 1.85 -0.93
N LEU A 23 0.50 0.88 -0.13
CA LEU A 23 -0.20 0.49 1.10
C LEU A 23 -0.33 1.68 2.08
N ARG A 24 0.72 2.51 2.19
CA ARG A 24 0.73 3.72 3.03
C ARG A 24 -0.14 4.83 2.46
N GLU A 25 -0.08 5.05 1.15
CA GLU A 25 -0.94 6.02 0.45
C GLU A 25 -2.42 5.67 0.64
N PHE A 26 -2.79 4.38 0.52
CA PHE A 26 -4.15 3.93 0.77
C PHE A 26 -4.58 4.22 2.22
N ASN A 27 -3.67 4.13 3.19
CA ASN A 27 -3.94 4.47 4.58
C ASN A 27 -4.00 5.98 4.87
N GLY A 28 -3.66 6.83 3.90
CA GLY A 28 -3.75 8.29 3.99
C GLY A 28 -2.43 8.99 4.30
N GLU A 29 -1.32 8.28 4.28
CA GLU A 29 0.02 8.89 4.39
C GLU A 29 0.32 9.72 3.12
N THR A 30 1.02 10.84 3.27
CA THR A 30 1.41 11.73 2.17
C THR A 30 2.91 11.78 1.93
N GLU A 31 3.69 11.22 2.87
CA GLU A 31 5.15 11.19 2.85
C GLU A 31 5.64 9.76 3.11
N GLU A 32 6.85 9.44 2.68
CA GLU A 32 7.46 8.10 2.88
C GLU A 32 6.53 6.93 2.49
N LEU A 33 6.01 6.96 1.27
CA LEU A 33 4.97 6.05 0.80
C LEU A 33 5.46 4.61 0.55
N ASP A 34 6.75 4.45 0.30
CA ASP A 34 7.35 3.15 -0.03
C ASP A 34 7.72 2.37 1.23
N ILE A 35 7.52 1.05 1.17
CA ILE A 35 8.07 0.12 2.16
C ILE A 35 9.43 -0.33 1.62
N ILE A 36 10.47 -0.20 2.46
CA ILE A 36 11.85 -0.55 2.10
C ILE A 36 11.90 -2.03 1.70
N ASP A 37 12.53 -2.32 0.56
CA ASP A 37 12.86 -3.68 0.16
C ASP A 37 13.93 -4.26 1.11
N PRO A 38 13.63 -5.29 1.91
CA PRO A 38 14.59 -5.87 2.81
C PRO A 38 15.56 -6.84 2.12
N TYR A 39 15.55 -6.98 0.79
CA TYR A 39 16.49 -7.84 0.09
C TYR A 39 17.95 -7.48 0.42
N TYR A 40 18.76 -8.49 0.77
CA TYR A 40 20.10 -8.37 1.35
C TYR A 40 20.21 -7.61 2.69
N ALA A 41 19.11 -7.26 3.33
CA ALA A 41 19.14 -6.55 4.61
C ALA A 41 19.33 -7.49 5.81
N SER A 42 19.64 -6.91 6.96
CA SER A 42 19.77 -7.65 8.22
C SER A 42 18.44 -8.27 8.66
N ALA A 43 18.49 -9.34 9.46
CA ALA A 43 17.30 -9.91 10.08
C ALA A 43 16.48 -8.88 10.89
N ASN A 44 17.14 -7.87 11.46
CA ASN A 44 16.46 -6.77 12.15
C ASN A 44 15.66 -5.88 11.18
N THR A 45 16.18 -5.63 9.98
CA THR A 45 15.46 -4.89 8.94
C THR A 45 14.23 -5.66 8.47
N TYR A 46 14.35 -6.97 8.26
CA TYR A 46 13.20 -7.83 7.96
C TYR A 46 12.11 -7.72 9.02
N LYS A 47 12.47 -7.80 10.31
CA LYS A 47 11.49 -7.64 11.40
C LYS A 47 10.78 -6.29 11.37
N LYS A 48 11.52 -5.20 11.10
CA LYS A 48 10.93 -3.86 10.96
C LYS A 48 9.96 -3.79 9.78
N VAL A 49 10.33 -4.35 8.63
CA VAL A 49 9.46 -4.39 7.44
C VAL A 49 8.19 -5.20 7.73
N LEU A 50 8.31 -6.36 8.39
CA LEU A 50 7.16 -7.17 8.79
C LEU A 50 6.22 -6.40 9.73
N GLN A 51 6.76 -5.69 10.72
CA GLN A 51 5.96 -4.85 11.61
C GLN A 51 5.23 -3.73 10.84
N ILE A 52 5.93 -3.05 9.92
CA ILE A 52 5.33 -2.01 9.07
C ILE A 52 4.17 -2.58 8.24
N ILE A 53 4.34 -3.78 7.68
CA ILE A 53 3.29 -4.45 6.89
C ILE A 53 2.09 -4.76 7.79
N ASP A 54 2.31 -5.39 8.94
CA ASP A 54 1.24 -5.80 9.87
C ASP A 54 0.37 -4.61 10.30
N GLU A 55 1.00 -3.53 10.78
CA GLU A 55 0.31 -2.31 11.21
C GLU A 55 -0.49 -1.65 10.07
N ASN A 56 0.05 -1.66 8.84
CA ASN A 56 -0.62 -1.03 7.70
C ASN A 56 -1.74 -1.90 7.12
N ILE A 57 -1.65 -3.23 7.19
CA ILE A 57 -2.72 -4.13 6.78
C ILE A 57 -3.93 -3.97 7.71
N GLU A 58 -3.71 -3.85 9.02
CA GLU A 58 -4.80 -3.61 9.98
C GLU A 58 -5.54 -2.30 9.66
N LYS A 59 -4.79 -1.20 9.45
CA LYS A 59 -5.36 0.09 9.04
C LYS A 59 -6.16 -0.01 7.73
N MET A 60 -5.62 -0.72 6.73
CA MET A 60 -6.26 -0.91 5.44
C MET A 60 -7.60 -1.63 5.59
N VAL A 61 -7.64 -2.73 6.34
CA VAL A 61 -8.87 -3.52 6.58
C VAL A 61 -9.93 -2.68 7.29
N ASN A 62 -9.53 -1.93 8.31
CA ASN A 62 -10.44 -1.02 9.03
C ASN A 62 -11.02 0.05 8.10
N LYS A 63 -10.17 0.67 7.26
CA LYS A 63 -10.59 1.69 6.30
C LYS A 63 -11.56 1.14 5.24
N ILE A 64 -11.29 -0.05 4.69
CA ILE A 64 -12.20 -0.71 3.73
C ILE A 64 -13.55 -1.01 4.38
N THR A 65 -13.54 -1.52 5.62
CA THR A 65 -14.77 -1.78 6.38
C THR A 65 -15.59 -0.50 6.57
N GLN A 66 -14.94 0.60 6.96
CA GLN A 66 -15.61 1.89 7.12
C GLN A 66 -16.20 2.42 5.81
N ILE A 67 -15.45 2.34 4.69
CA ILE A 67 -15.95 2.76 3.37
C ILE A 67 -17.21 1.97 3.00
N ASN A 68 -17.21 0.66 3.22
CA ASN A 68 -18.35 -0.18 2.89
C ASN A 68 -19.57 0.08 3.80
N LEU A 69 -19.35 0.36 5.09
CA LEU A 69 -20.43 0.73 6.02
C LEU A 69 -21.02 2.12 5.76
N LEU A 70 -20.25 3.05 5.17
CA LEU A 70 -20.75 4.37 4.78
C LEU A 70 -21.54 4.35 3.45
N GLN A 71 -21.41 3.26 2.68
CA GLN A 71 -22.09 3.07 1.39
C GLN A 71 -23.39 2.26 1.51
N SER A 72 -23.70 1.71 2.69
CA SER A 72 -24.94 1.01 3.03
C SER A 72 -25.96 1.93 3.68
#